data_AF-A0A927XX39-F1
#
_entry.id   AF-A0A927XX39-F1
#
_cell.length_a   1.000
_cell.length_b   1.000
_cell.length_c   1.000
_cell.angle_alpha   90.00
_cell.angle_beta   90.00
_cell.angle_gamma   90.00
#
_symmetry.space_group_name_H-M   'P 1'
#
loop_
_entity.id
_entity.type
_entity.pdbx_description
1 polymer ?
#
loop_
_entity_poly.entity_id
_entity_poly.type
_entity_poly.pdbx_seq_one_letter_code
_entity_poly.pdbx_strand_id
1 'polypeptide(L)'
;MGENKVGRPKKYSTVEEMEQIIEDYFELCNKKKMPYTVSGLALALDMTRETLLRYEEQNEFSDTIKRAKLRVEGYAEMCLFRGGGIASGVIFSLKNNFGWKDKMEIDNNVGNKDNKPFKNIDLSHLTTEQIKELLKNEDQE
;
A
#
# COMPACT_ATOMS: atom_id res chain seq x y z
N MET A 1 -11.79 11.51 42.20
CA MET A 1 -11.85 10.40 41.23
C MET A 1 -11.92 11.03 39.86
N GLY A 2 -10.84 10.98 39.09
CA GLY A 2 -10.76 11.67 37.80
C GLY A 2 -11.67 11.01 36.77
N GLU A 3 -12.50 11.80 36.11
CA GLU A 3 -13.28 11.36 34.97
C GLU A 3 -12.30 10.92 33.87
N ASN A 4 -12.23 9.62 33.62
CA ASN A 4 -11.51 9.10 32.46
C ASN A 4 -12.14 9.72 31.22
N LYS A 5 -11.35 10.51 30.47
CA LYS A 5 -11.74 10.99 29.14
C LYS A 5 -11.83 9.80 28.20
N VAL A 6 -12.94 9.07 28.29
CA VAL A 6 -13.24 7.97 27.38
C VAL A 6 -13.38 8.59 25.99
N GLY A 7 -12.62 8.08 25.02
CA GLY A 7 -12.68 8.55 23.64
C GLY A 7 -14.11 8.45 23.09
N ARG A 8 -14.35 9.05 21.92
CA ARG A 8 -15.66 8.99 21.24
C ARG A 8 -16.16 7.53 21.24
N PRO A 9 -17.37 7.26 21.76
CA PRO A 9 -17.93 5.91 21.79
C PRO A 9 -17.91 5.27 20.40
N LYS A 10 -17.81 3.93 20.36
CA LYS A 10 -17.95 3.18 19.10
C LYS A 10 -19.31 3.48 18.48
N LYS A 11 -19.34 3.57 17.16
CA LYS A 11 -20.56 3.89 16.40
C LYS A 11 -21.52 2.70 16.31
N TYR A 12 -20.95 1.51 16.16
CA TYR A 12 -21.68 0.26 16.05
C TYR A 12 -21.55 -0.52 17.35
N SER A 13 -22.65 -1.15 17.74
CA SER A 13 -22.75 -1.94 18.98
C SER A 13 -22.83 -3.44 18.74
N THR A 14 -23.09 -3.86 17.50
CA THR A 14 -23.21 -5.27 17.10
C THR A 14 -22.57 -5.48 15.73
N VAL A 15 -22.10 -6.70 15.48
CA VAL A 15 -21.51 -7.08 14.19
C VAL A 15 -22.58 -7.14 13.11
N GLU A 16 -23.77 -7.60 13.48
CA GLU A 16 -24.93 -7.79 12.61
C GLU A 16 -25.42 -6.48 11.99
N GLU A 17 -25.45 -5.39 12.77
CA GLU A 17 -25.80 -4.05 12.26
C GLU A 17 -24.80 -3.58 11.20
N MET A 18 -23.51 -3.79 11.45
CA MET A 18 -22.47 -3.44 10.50
C MET A 18 -22.55 -4.28 9.22
N GLU A 19 -22.78 -5.59 9.35
CA GLU A 19 -22.93 -6.50 8.21
C GLU A 19 -24.08 -6.09 7.30
N GLN A 20 -25.24 -5.73 7.87
CA GLN A 20 -26.38 -5.31 7.07
C GLN A 20 -26.06 -4.06 6.22
N ILE A 21 -25.41 -3.05 6.81
CA ILE A 21 -25.03 -1.82 6.08
C ILE A 21 -24.00 -2.13 4.99
N ILE A 22 -23.08 -3.05 5.25
CA ILE A 22 -22.09 -3.50 4.27
C ILE A 22 -22.77 -4.18 3.08
N GLU A 23 -23.75 -5.07 3.33
CA GLU A 23 -24.50 -5.71 2.25
C GLU A 23 -25.32 -4.70 1.44
N ASP A 24 -26.03 -3.79 2.11
CA ASP A 24 -26.80 -2.73 1.45
C ASP A 24 -25.91 -1.88 0.53
N TYR A 25 -24.67 -1.59 0.95
CA TYR A 25 -23.68 -0.90 0.13
C TYR A 25 -23.34 -1.67 -1.15
N PHE A 26 -23.04 -2.96 -1.05
CA PHE A 26 -22.67 -3.76 -2.22
C PHE A 26 -23.87 -4.00 -3.15
N GLU A 27 -25.07 -4.20 -2.61
CA GLU A 27 -26.31 -4.26 -3.39
C GLU A 27 -26.56 -2.97 -4.15
N LEU A 28 -26.37 -1.82 -3.49
CA LEU A 28 -26.47 -0.51 -4.12
C LEU A 28 -25.46 -0.35 -5.27
N CYS A 29 -24.20 -0.75 -5.04
CA CYS A 29 -23.19 -0.73 -6.08
C CYS A 29 -23.56 -1.62 -7.27
N ASN A 30 -24.08 -2.83 -7.03
CA ASN A 30 -24.54 -3.73 -8.07
C ASN A 30 -25.68 -3.12 -8.88
N LYS A 31 -26.72 -2.63 -8.19
CA LYS A 31 -27.90 -2.03 -8.81
C LYS A 31 -27.54 -0.82 -9.68
N LYS A 32 -26.61 0.01 -9.21
CA LYS A 32 -26.18 1.23 -9.90
C LYS A 32 -24.96 1.03 -10.80
N LYS A 33 -24.43 -0.18 -10.92
CA LYS A 33 -23.19 -0.50 -11.64
C LYS A 33 -22.01 0.39 -11.21
N MET A 34 -21.92 0.68 -9.91
CA MET A 34 -20.83 1.47 -9.34
C MET A 34 -19.68 0.56 -8.92
N PRO A 35 -18.42 1.07 -8.99
CA PRO A 35 -17.29 0.33 -8.46
C PRO A 35 -17.38 0.15 -6.95
N TYR A 36 -16.84 -0.96 -6.47
CA TYR A 36 -16.61 -1.15 -5.04
C TYR A 36 -15.34 -0.41 -4.65
N THR A 37 -15.37 0.37 -3.56
CA THR A 37 -14.21 1.13 -3.08
C THR A 37 -14.16 1.16 -1.56
N VAL A 38 -12.95 1.23 -0.99
CA VAL A 38 -12.78 1.34 0.48
C VAL A 38 -13.42 2.62 1.01
N SER A 39 -13.31 3.72 0.27
CA SER A 39 -13.96 4.99 0.64
C SER A 39 -15.49 4.90 0.56
N GLY A 40 -16.04 4.20 -0.43
CA GLY A 40 -17.48 3.95 -0.54
C GLY A 40 -18.01 3.12 0.63
N LEU A 41 -17.27 2.08 1.03
CA LEU A 41 -17.57 1.29 2.21
C LEU A 41 -17.56 2.12 3.50
N ALA A 42 -16.52 2.95 3.68
CA ALA A 42 -16.43 3.85 4.83
C ALA A 42 -17.57 4.88 4.88
N LEU A 43 -17.96 5.44 3.72
CA LEU A 43 -19.09 6.34 3.60
C LEU A 43 -20.42 5.66 3.94
N ALA A 44 -20.64 4.42 3.49
CA ALA A 44 -21.84 3.66 3.83
C ALA A 44 -21.94 3.42 5.34
N LEU A 45 -20.81 3.15 5.99
CA LEU A 45 -20.69 3.01 7.44
C LEU A 45 -20.60 4.35 8.19
N ASP A 46 -20.82 5.46 7.49
CA ASP A 46 -20.77 6.85 7.99
C ASP A 46 -19.56 7.09 8.92
N MET A 47 -18.38 6.74 8.42
CA MET A 47 -17.10 6.92 9.09
C MET A 47 -15.99 7.30 8.10
N THR A 48 -14.85 7.77 8.61
CA THR A 48 -13.67 7.99 7.77
C THR A 48 -12.97 6.67 7.46
N ARG A 49 -12.18 6.62 6.39
CA ARG A 49 -11.36 5.45 6.05
C ARG A 49 -10.42 5.07 7.18
N GLU A 50 -9.81 6.03 7.85
CA GLU A 50 -8.90 5.81 8.99
C GLU A 50 -9.64 5.16 10.16
N THR A 51 -10.90 5.53 10.36
CA THR A 51 -11.75 4.92 11.39
C THR A 51 -12.12 3.49 11.01
N LEU A 52 -12.45 3.23 9.74
CA LEU A 52 -12.70 1.88 9.23
C LEU A 52 -11.49 0.96 9.46
N LEU A 53 -10.29 1.42 9.10
CA LEU A 53 -9.06 0.65 9.32
C LEU A 53 -8.77 0.43 10.82
N ARG A 54 -9.08 1.41 11.68
CA ARG A 54 -8.96 1.20 13.13
C ARG A 54 -9.96 0.17 13.68
N TYR A 55 -11.14 0.05 13.07
CA TYR A 55 -12.11 -0.99 13.44
C TYR A 55 -11.68 -2.36 12.91
N GLU A 56 -11.04 -2.41 11.74
CA GLU A 56 -10.45 -3.63 11.18
C GLU A 56 -9.43 -4.29 12.12
N GLU A 57 -8.69 -3.49 12.90
CA GLU A 57 -7.72 -3.99 13.89
C GLU A 57 -8.37 -4.45 15.22
N GLN A 58 -9.69 -4.26 15.41
CA GLN A 58 -10.38 -4.65 16.64
C GLN A 58 -11.06 -6.01 16.46
N ASN A 59 -10.77 -6.97 17.35
CA ASN A 59 -11.27 -8.35 17.26
C ASN A 59 -12.78 -8.49 17.00
N GLU A 60 -13.60 -7.59 17.54
CA GLU A 60 -15.06 -7.65 17.39
C GLU A 60 -15.54 -7.43 15.93
N PHE A 61 -14.93 -6.50 15.20
CA PHE A 61 -15.35 -6.13 13.83
C PHE A 61 -14.34 -6.54 12.75
N SER A 62 -13.19 -7.09 13.16
CA SER A 62 -12.05 -7.37 12.29
C SER A 62 -12.44 -8.23 11.10
N ASP A 63 -13.08 -9.37 11.36
CA ASP A 63 -13.39 -10.35 10.31
C ASP A 63 -14.43 -9.81 9.33
N THR A 64 -15.46 -9.12 9.83
CA THR A 64 -16.49 -8.49 9.01
C THR A 64 -15.90 -7.44 8.07
N ILE A 65 -15.03 -6.57 8.58
CA ILE A 65 -14.38 -5.53 7.76
C ILE A 65 -13.39 -6.15 6.77
N LYS A 66 -12.59 -7.13 7.19
CA LYS A 66 -11.66 -7.86 6.30
C LYS A 66 -12.39 -8.55 5.16
N ARG A 67 -13.51 -9.22 5.44
CA ARG A 67 -14.38 -9.82 4.40
C ARG A 67 -14.90 -8.77 3.42
N ALA A 68 -15.37 -7.63 3.92
CA ALA A 68 -15.86 -6.55 3.07
C ALA A 68 -14.73 -5.95 2.20
N LYS A 69 -13.56 -5.71 2.78
CA LYS A 69 -12.38 -5.23 2.04
C LYS A 69 -11.92 -6.22 0.97
N LEU A 70 -11.96 -7.52 1.24
CA LEU A 70 -11.62 -8.55 0.25
C LEU A 70 -12.55 -8.48 -0.99
N ARG A 71 -13.83 -8.14 -0.82
CA ARG A 71 -14.74 -7.92 -1.97
C ARG A 71 -14.34 -6.71 -2.79
N VAL A 72 -13.91 -5.63 -2.13
CA VAL A 72 -13.38 -4.43 -2.81
C VAL A 72 -12.09 -4.76 -3.56
N GLU A 73 -11.18 -5.51 -2.93
CA GLU A 73 -9.93 -5.97 -3.53
C GLU A 73 -10.18 -6.81 -4.78
N GLY A 74 -11.03 -7.84 -4.66
CA GLY A 74 -11.38 -8.72 -5.78
C GLY A 74 -12.03 -7.97 -6.95
N TYR A 75 -12.89 -6.98 -6.67
CA TYR A 75 -13.43 -6.11 -7.73
C TYR A 75 -12.33 -5.33 -8.44
N ALA A 76 -11.39 -4.74 -7.69
CA ALA A 76 -10.26 -4.00 -8.25
C ALA A 76 -9.37 -4.92 -9.09
N GLU A 77 -9.04 -6.12 -8.60
CA GLU A 77 -8.28 -7.13 -9.33
C GLU A 77 -8.98 -7.51 -10.65
N MET A 78 -10.28 -7.78 -10.62
CA MET A 78 -11.06 -8.12 -11.82
C MET A 78 -11.04 -7.01 -12.89
N CYS A 79 -11.00 -5.73 -12.47
CA CYS A 79 -10.90 -4.61 -13.39
C CYS A 79 -9.60 -4.64 -14.23
N LEU A 80 -8.52 -5.23 -13.73
CA LEU A 80 -7.27 -5.39 -14.48
C LEU A 80 -7.44 -6.35 -15.68
N PHE A 81 -8.29 -7.36 -15.56
CA PHE A 81 -8.55 -8.32 -16.63
C PHE A 81 -9.64 -7.87 -17.60
N ARG A 82 -10.68 -7.20 -17.08
CA ARG A 82 -11.90 -6.90 -17.85
C ARG A 82 -11.91 -5.54 -18.53
N GLY A 83 -10.87 -4.73 -18.35
CA GLY A 83 -10.81 -3.36 -18.89
C GLY A 83 -11.83 -2.40 -18.26
N GLY A 84 -12.27 -2.68 -17.03
CA GLY A 84 -13.32 -1.92 -16.33
C GLY A 84 -12.84 -0.62 -15.68
N GLY A 85 -11.53 -0.33 -15.70
CA GLY A 85 -10.95 0.90 -15.17
C GLY A 85 -9.57 1.18 -15.76
N ILE A 86 -9.05 2.37 -15.52
CA ILE A 86 -7.68 2.73 -15.91
C ILE A 86 -6.70 1.92 -15.05
N ALA A 87 -5.93 1.03 -15.66
CA ALA A 87 -5.07 0.07 -14.95
C ALA A 87 -4.15 0.74 -13.91
N SER A 88 -3.56 1.89 -14.23
CA SER A 88 -2.71 2.64 -13.28
C SER A 88 -3.48 3.11 -12.04
N GLY A 89 -4.74 3.55 -12.19
CA GLY A 89 -5.60 3.93 -11.07
C GLY A 89 -6.01 2.71 -10.22
N VAL A 90 -6.27 1.57 -10.86
CA VAL A 90 -6.57 0.31 -10.17
C VAL A 90 -5.36 -0.16 -9.36
N ILE A 91 -4.17 -0.19 -9.97
CA ILE A 91 -2.90 -0.53 -9.31
C ILE A 91 -2.61 0.43 -8.16
N PHE A 92 -2.85 1.74 -8.33
CA PHE A 92 -2.69 2.72 -7.26
C PHE A 92 -3.62 2.39 -6.07
N SER A 93 -4.87 2.02 -6.32
CA SER A 93 -5.79 1.60 -5.26
C SER A 93 -5.31 0.33 -4.56
N LEU A 94 -4.89 -0.68 -5.33
CA LEU A 94 -4.38 -1.96 -4.82
C LEU A 94 -3.19 -1.75 -3.86
N LYS A 95 -2.25 -0.89 -4.23
CA LYS A 95 -1.10 -0.53 -3.38
C LYS A 95 -1.53 0.18 -2.09
N ASN A 96 -2.35 1.23 -2.20
CA ASN A 96 -2.68 2.10 -1.06
C ASN A 96 -3.69 1.50 -0.08
N ASN A 97 -4.55 0.59 -0.55
CA ASN A 97 -5.63 0.03 0.27
C ASN A 97 -5.42 -1.43 0.67
N PHE A 98 -4.61 -2.18 -0.08
CA PHE A 98 -4.46 -3.63 0.09
C PHE A 98 -3.00 -4.07 0.22
N GLY A 99 -2.05 -3.12 0.25
CA GLY A 99 -0.65 -3.42 0.54
C GLY A 99 0.09 -4.16 -0.56
N TRP A 100 -0.44 -4.18 -1.79
CA TRP A 100 0.28 -4.71 -2.95
C TRP A 100 1.57 -3.92 -3.15
N LYS A 101 2.62 -4.60 -3.60
CA LYS A 101 3.94 -4.00 -3.83
C LYS A 101 4.49 -4.43 -5.17
N ASP A 102 5.09 -3.50 -5.89
CA ASP A 102 5.91 -3.85 -7.05
C ASP A 102 7.21 -4.47 -6.52
N LYS A 103 7.53 -5.67 -6.99
CA LYS A 103 8.83 -6.27 -6.75
C LYS A 103 9.75 -5.91 -7.91
N MET A 104 10.89 -5.29 -7.60
CA MET A 104 11.96 -5.07 -8.56
C MET A 104 13.11 -6.01 -8.23
N GLU A 105 13.65 -6.68 -9.24
CA GLU A 105 14.89 -7.45 -9.15
C GLU A 105 15.99 -6.64 -9.87
N ILE A 106 17.05 -6.29 -9.14
CA ILE A 106 18.19 -5.56 -9.68
C ILE A 106 19.37 -6.53 -9.72
N ASP A 107 19.82 -6.86 -10.93
CA ASP A 107 21.07 -7.60 -11.13
C ASP A 107 22.23 -6.60 -11.20
N ASN A 108 23.10 -6.64 -10.19
CA ASN A 108 24.30 -5.80 -10.11
C ASN A 108 25.55 -6.51 -10.68
N ASN A 109 25.41 -7.41 -11.66
CA ASN A 109 26.54 -7.94 -12.42
C ASN A 109 27.21 -6.85 -13.27
N VAL A 110 27.94 -5.95 -12.61
CA VAL A 110 28.91 -5.09 -13.25
C VAL A 110 30.22 -5.88 -13.27
N GLY A 111 30.43 -6.66 -14.32
CA GLY A 111 31.73 -7.20 -14.68
C GLY A 111 32.48 -6.15 -15.52
N ASN A 112 33.78 -5.96 -15.25
CA ASN A 112 34.65 -5.37 -16.28
C ASN A 112 34.67 -6.28 -17.53
N LYS A 113 35.31 -5.89 -18.63
CA LYS A 113 35.46 -6.69 -19.87
C LYS A 113 35.95 -8.15 -19.64
N ASP A 114 36.49 -8.45 -18.46
CA ASP A 114 36.95 -9.77 -18.01
C ASP A 114 36.03 -10.50 -17.01
N ASN A 115 34.80 -10.03 -16.76
CA ASN A 115 33.86 -10.57 -15.76
C ASN A 115 34.42 -10.70 -14.33
N LYS A 116 35.43 -9.89 -13.98
CA LYS A 116 35.98 -9.83 -12.63
C LYS A 116 35.17 -8.85 -11.78
N PRO A 117 34.87 -9.19 -10.51
CA PRO A 117 34.23 -8.25 -9.59
C PRO A 117 35.15 -7.05 -9.36
N PHE A 118 34.58 -5.85 -9.35
CA PHE A 118 35.30 -4.66 -8.92
C PHE A 118 35.76 -4.86 -7.48
N LYS A 119 37.07 -4.68 -7.24
CA LYS A 119 37.58 -4.67 -5.86
C LYS A 119 37.06 -3.39 -5.21
N ASN A 120 36.44 -3.53 -4.03
CA ASN A 120 36.20 -2.38 -3.15
C ASN A 120 37.56 -1.83 -2.73
N ILE A 121 37.98 -0.72 -3.33
CA ILE A 121 39.18 0.00 -2.94
C ILE A 121 38.80 0.92 -1.78
N ASP A 122 39.39 0.69 -0.61
CA ASP A 122 39.26 1.60 0.52
C ASP A 122 40.14 2.83 0.29
N LEU A 123 39.48 3.97 0.06
CA LEU A 123 40.13 5.26 -0.17
C LEU A 123 40.05 6.17 1.07
N SER A 124 39.53 5.68 2.20
CA SER A 124 39.36 6.48 3.43
C SER A 124 40.66 7.03 3.99
N HIS A 125 41.79 6.42 3.61
CA HIS A 125 43.13 6.83 4.01
C HIS A 125 43.76 7.91 3.11
N LEU A 126 43.13 8.26 1.99
CA LEU A 126 43.68 9.25 1.07
C LEU A 126 43.23 10.67 1.43
N THR A 127 44.17 11.59 1.39
CA THR A 127 43.90 13.02 1.50
C THR A 127 43.38 13.58 0.17
N THR A 128 42.64 14.68 0.24
CA THR A 128 42.10 15.37 -0.94
C THR A 128 43.16 15.72 -1.98
N GLU A 129 44.39 16.04 -1.53
CA GLU A 129 45.49 16.37 -2.42
C GLU A 129 46.06 15.14 -3.14
N GLN A 130 46.16 14.00 -2.45
CA GLN A 130 46.56 12.73 -3.08
C GLN A 130 45.52 12.26 -4.10
N ILE A 131 44.23 12.49 -3.85
CA ILE A 131 43.16 12.19 -4.81
C ILE A 131 43.30 13.07 -6.07
N LYS A 132 43.56 14.38 -5.90
CA LYS A 132 43.77 15.31 -7.04
C LYS A 132 45.01 14.95 -7.85
N GLU A 133 46.07 14.45 -7.22
CA GLU A 133 47.30 14.04 -7.90
C GLU A 133 47.09 12.76 -8.71
N LEU A 134 46.32 11.81 -8.19
CA LEU A 134 45.93 10.60 -8.93
C LEU A 134 45.10 10.93 -10.18
N LEU A 135 44.12 11.83 -10.05
CA LEU A 135 43.27 12.24 -11.19
C LEU A 135 44.03 13.01 -12.26
N LYS A 136 45.09 13.76 -11.91
CA LYS A 136 45.93 14.46 -12.89
C LYS A 136 46.77 13.53 -13.75
N ASN A 137 47.08 12.33 -13.26
CA ASN A 137 47.90 11.35 -13.97
C ASN A 137 47.08 10.49 -14.95
N GLU A 138 45.75 10.52 -14.88
CA GLU A 138 44.88 9.81 -15.83
C GLU A 138 44.72 10.55 -17.17
N ASP A 139 45.05 11.84 -17.24
CA ASP A 139 44.97 12.68 -18.45
C ASP A 139 46.27 12.69 -19.29
N GLN A 140 47.26 11.85 -18.98
CA GLN A 140 48.56 11.80 -19.69
C GLN A 140 48.82 10.52 -20.52
N GLU A 141 47.81 9.67 -20.74
CA GLU A 141 47.81 8.61 -21.78
C GLU A 141 46.68 8.82 -22.78
#